data_AF-A0A5B0GJA1-F1
#
_entry.id   AF-A0A5B0GJA1-F1
#
_cell.length_a   1.000
_cell.length_b   1.000
_cell.length_c   1.000
_cell.angle_alpha   90.00
_cell.angle_beta   90.00
_cell.angle_gamma   90.00
#
_symmetry.space_group_name_H-M   'P 1'
#
loop_
_entity.id
_entity.type
_entity.pdbx_description
1 polymer ?
#
loop_
_entity_poly.entity_id
_entity_poly.type
_entity_poly.pdbx_seq_one_letter_code
_entity_poly.pdbx_strand_id
1 'polypeptide(L)'
;MHYRRRPKGILSEEHRCPPVPPGPFHCDQVHFERVTRQHYGFGPVRREIVEAALNEFASSAAILEQHLASRNWLVRYEVTYADFRVACVLPFAELAGLPLADFSRVEAWHARLMEIPSIRRARRA
;
A
#
# COMPACT_ATOMS: atom_id res chain seq x y z
N MET A 1 -19.05 -16.42 -7.94
CA MET A 1 -18.91 -15.44 -6.85
C MET A 1 -19.30 -14.06 -7.39
N HIS A 2 -20.57 -13.66 -7.25
CA HIS A 2 -21.08 -12.39 -7.78
C HIS A 2 -20.97 -11.31 -6.69
N TYR A 3 -20.01 -10.40 -6.85
CA TYR A 3 -19.88 -9.24 -5.97
C TYR A 3 -20.94 -8.20 -6.38
N ARG A 4 -22.07 -8.12 -5.66
CA ARG A 4 -23.06 -7.05 -5.87
C ARG A 4 -22.43 -5.72 -5.45
N ARG A 5 -22.26 -4.80 -6.39
CA ARG A 5 -21.97 -3.38 -6.08
C ARG A 5 -23.14 -2.84 -5.25
N ARG A 6 -22.89 -2.41 -4.01
CA ARG A 6 -23.92 -1.70 -3.22
C ARG A 6 -24.19 -0.33 -3.86
N PRO A 7 -25.45 0.13 -3.90
CA PRO A 7 -25.79 1.45 -4.41
C PRO A 7 -25.13 2.54 -3.55
N LYS A 8 -24.60 3.56 -4.21
CA LYS A 8 -24.02 4.75 -3.58
C LYS A 8 -25.15 5.59 -2.98
N GLY A 9 -25.36 5.51 -1.68
CA GLY A 9 -26.29 6.38 -0.97
C GLY A 9 -26.84 5.71 0.27
N ILE A 10 -26.70 6.40 1.41
CA ILE A 10 -27.18 6.05 2.74
C ILE A 10 -26.22 5.11 3.49
N LEU A 11 -25.20 5.70 4.11
CA LEU A 11 -24.59 5.13 5.31
C LEU A 11 -25.10 5.97 6.49
N SER A 12 -26.08 5.43 7.21
CA SER A 12 -26.44 5.88 8.56
C SER A 12 -25.19 5.81 9.46
N GLU A 13 -25.14 6.62 10.52
CA GLU A 13 -23.98 6.78 11.41
C GLU A 13 -23.38 5.47 11.97
N GLU A 14 -24.19 4.40 12.02
CA GLU A 14 -23.83 3.02 12.40
C GLU A 14 -22.98 2.25 11.37
N HIS A 15 -22.83 2.75 10.14
CA HIS A 15 -22.04 2.14 9.07
C HIS A 15 -20.70 2.85 8.83
N ARG A 16 -20.21 3.60 9.83
CA ARG A 16 -18.86 4.17 9.80
C ARG A 16 -17.90 3.02 9.53
N CYS A 17 -17.11 3.14 8.46
CA CYS A 17 -16.11 2.13 8.15
C CYS A 17 -15.22 1.96 9.39
N PRO A 18 -15.14 0.75 9.98
CA PRO A 18 -14.33 0.56 11.17
C PRO A 18 -12.90 0.99 10.86
N PRO A 19 -12.19 1.62 11.82
CA PRO A 19 -10.77 1.88 11.61
C PRO A 19 -10.12 0.55 11.23
N VAL A 20 -9.38 0.55 10.11
CA VAL A 20 -8.53 -0.57 9.77
C VAL A 20 -7.61 -0.74 10.98
N PRO A 21 -7.61 -1.90 11.66
CA PRO A 21 -6.73 -2.09 12.80
C PRO A 21 -5.29 -1.89 12.33
N PRO A 22 -4.40 -1.30 13.14
CA PRO A 22 -2.99 -1.15 12.78
C PRO A 22 -2.41 -2.54 12.53
N GLY A 23 -2.36 -2.93 11.26
CA GLY A 23 -1.65 -4.10 10.80
C GLY A 23 -0.17 -3.77 10.64
N PRO A 24 0.72 -4.76 10.49
CA PRO A 24 2.16 -4.55 10.36
C PRO A 24 2.59 -3.80 9.08
N PHE A 25 1.65 -3.39 8.23
CA PHE A 25 1.90 -2.76 6.94
C PHE A 25 1.18 -1.40 6.83
N HIS A 26 1.88 -0.34 7.22
CA HIS A 26 1.35 1.01 7.32
C HIS A 26 1.06 1.69 5.97
N CYS A 27 1.67 1.18 4.89
CA CYS A 27 1.33 1.56 3.51
C CYS A 27 -0.13 1.22 3.15
N ASP A 28 -0.68 0.13 3.68
CA ASP A 28 -2.07 -0.28 3.44
C ASP A 28 -3.05 0.74 4.04
N GLN A 29 -2.71 1.33 5.17
CA GLN A 29 -3.53 2.32 5.86
C GLN A 29 -3.59 3.64 5.10
N VAL A 30 -2.45 4.11 4.55
CA VAL A 30 -2.41 5.29 3.66
C VAL A 30 -3.20 5.04 2.39
N HIS A 31 -3.00 3.88 1.75
CA HIS A 31 -3.74 3.49 0.55
C HIS A 31 -5.25 3.42 0.83
N PHE A 32 -5.63 2.81 1.96
CA PHE A 32 -7.04 2.71 2.34
C PHE A 32 -7.67 4.10 2.49
N GLU A 33 -7.06 4.99 3.26
CA GLU A 33 -7.61 6.32 3.55
C GLU A 33 -7.72 7.24 2.33
N ARG A 34 -6.69 7.24 1.47
CA ARG A 34 -6.60 8.14 0.31
C ARG A 34 -7.24 7.57 -0.96
N VAL A 35 -7.21 6.24 -1.15
CA VAL A 35 -7.69 5.59 -2.37
C VAL A 35 -9.02 4.88 -2.12
N THR A 36 -9.02 3.82 -1.32
CA THR A 36 -10.19 2.95 -1.12
C THR A 36 -11.37 3.71 -0.56
N ARG A 37 -11.14 4.50 0.50
CA ARG A 37 -12.18 5.21 1.22
C ARG A 37 -12.85 6.28 0.35
N GLN A 38 -12.09 6.94 -0.53
CA GLN A 38 -12.63 7.86 -1.54
C GLN A 38 -13.38 7.13 -2.66
N HIS A 39 -12.82 6.03 -3.16
CA HIS A 39 -13.42 5.24 -4.23
C HIS A 39 -14.82 4.70 -3.86
N TYR A 40 -14.96 4.21 -2.62
CA TYR A 40 -16.21 3.64 -2.11
C TYR A 40 -17.11 4.64 -1.35
N GLY A 41 -16.66 5.89 -1.16
CA GLY A 41 -17.49 6.95 -0.56
C GLY A 41 -17.70 6.82 0.95
N PHE A 42 -16.73 6.29 1.70
CA PHE A 42 -16.81 6.16 3.17
C PHE A 42 -16.45 7.48 3.90
N GLY A 43 -16.81 8.64 3.35
CA GLY A 43 -16.65 9.96 3.95
C GLY A 43 -15.36 10.73 3.57
N PRO A 44 -14.93 11.74 4.35
CA PRO A 44 -13.71 12.53 4.11
C PRO A 44 -12.42 11.88 4.67
N VAL A 45 -11.27 12.17 4.04
CA VAL A 45 -9.95 11.65 4.47
C VAL A 45 -9.63 12.09 5.90
N ARG A 46 -9.36 11.10 6.75
CA ARG A 46 -8.92 11.34 8.14
C ARG A 46 -7.43 11.62 8.11
N ARG A 47 -7.07 12.89 8.26
CA ARG A 47 -5.69 13.35 8.09
C ARG A 47 -4.80 12.79 9.20
N GLU A 48 -5.34 12.72 10.41
CA GLU A 48 -4.61 12.21 11.58
C GLU A 48 -4.14 10.76 11.37
N ILE A 49 -5.00 9.92 10.80
CA ILE A 49 -4.69 8.51 10.51
C ILE A 49 -3.66 8.38 9.38
N VAL A 50 -3.76 9.24 8.37
CA VAL A 50 -2.81 9.27 7.25
C VAL A 50 -1.43 9.72 7.71
N GLU A 51 -1.35 10.75 8.54
CA GLU A 51 -0.08 11.26 9.09
C GLU A 51 0.60 10.22 9.99
N ALA A 52 -0.16 9.59 10.88
CA ALA A 52 0.35 8.48 11.70
C ALA A 52 0.87 7.33 10.83
N ALA A 53 0.09 6.91 9.82
CA ALA A 53 0.49 5.83 8.92
C ALA A 53 1.70 6.20 8.06
N LEU A 54 1.88 7.47 7.66
CA LEU A 54 3.06 7.92 6.93
C LEU A 54 4.32 7.90 7.80
N ASN A 55 4.22 8.27 9.08
CA ASN A 55 5.34 8.19 10.02
C ASN A 55 5.78 6.74 10.26
N GLU A 56 4.80 5.85 10.44
CA GLU A 56 5.09 4.42 10.60
C GLU A 56 5.62 3.81 9.30
N PHE A 57 5.08 4.20 8.14
CA PHE A 57 5.61 3.83 6.83
C PHE A 57 7.07 4.25 6.68
N ALA A 58 7.42 5.49 7.03
CA ALA A 58 8.80 5.97 6.95
C ALA A 58 9.74 5.12 7.82
N SER A 59 9.28 4.70 9.00
CA SER A 59 10.05 3.84 9.90
C SER A 59 10.26 2.44 9.30
N SER A 60 9.20 1.83 8.75
CA SER A 60 9.31 0.54 8.06
C SER A 60 10.15 0.62 6.77
N ALA A 61 9.99 1.70 6.00
CA ALA A 61 10.73 1.94 4.76
C ALA A 61 12.23 2.13 5.04
N ALA A 62 12.61 2.80 6.13
CA ALA A 62 14.01 2.92 6.55
C ALA A 62 14.64 1.55 6.88
N ILE A 63 13.90 0.66 7.56
CA ILE A 63 14.36 -0.70 7.84
C ILE A 63 14.52 -1.49 6.53
N LEU A 64 13.56 -1.35 5.62
CA LEU A 64 13.60 -2.01 4.32
C LEU A 64 14.75 -1.50 3.45
N GLU A 65 15.01 -0.19 3.41
CA GLU A 65 16.13 0.45 2.71
C GLU A 65 17.47 -0.12 3.20
N GLN A 66 17.64 -0.26 4.52
CA GLN A 66 18.83 -0.88 5.11
C GLN A 66 18.95 -2.36 4.76
N HIS A 67 17.85 -3.11 4.77
CA HIS A 67 17.86 -4.53 4.41
C HIS A 67 18.23 -4.76 2.94
N LEU A 68 17.79 -3.86 2.07
CA LEU A 68 18.13 -3.84 0.63
C LEU A 68 19.52 -3.22 0.36
N ALA A 69 20.29 -2.87 1.40
CA ALA A 69 21.62 -2.30 1.23
C ALA A 69 22.60 -3.26 0.51
N SER A 70 22.48 -4.55 0.80
CA SER A 70 23.35 -5.61 0.28
C SER A 70 22.60 -6.66 -0.54
N ARG A 71 21.30 -6.44 -0.82
CA ARG A 71 20.41 -7.45 -1.41
C ARG A 71 19.51 -6.85 -2.48
N ASN A 72 19.26 -7.64 -3.53
CA ASN A 72 18.34 -7.26 -4.60
C ASN A 72 16.88 -7.62 -4.31
N TRP A 73 16.66 -8.60 -3.41
CA TRP A 73 15.35 -9.15 -3.01
C TRP A 73 15.30 -9.33 -1.48
N LEU A 74 14.10 -9.44 -0.92
CA LEU A 74 13.94 -9.58 0.53
C LEU A 74 14.57 -10.86 1.09
N VAL A 75 14.51 -11.96 0.35
CA VAL A 75 14.98 -13.27 0.79
C VAL A 75 15.94 -13.87 -0.24
N ARG A 76 17.18 -14.14 0.18
CA ARG A 76 18.24 -14.74 -0.65
C ARG A 76 18.49 -13.97 -1.96
N TYR A 77 18.43 -14.64 -3.10
CA TYR A 77 18.89 -14.16 -4.40
C TYR A 77 17.79 -14.08 -5.46
N GLU A 78 16.55 -14.43 -5.12
CA GLU A 78 15.41 -14.51 -6.05
C GLU A 78 14.16 -13.86 -5.46
N VAL A 79 13.21 -13.53 -6.32
CA VAL A 79 11.90 -13.00 -5.90
C VAL A 79 11.12 -14.08 -5.14
N THR A 80 10.57 -13.71 -3.99
CA THR A 80 9.83 -14.64 -3.13
C THR A 80 8.47 -14.08 -2.74
N TYR A 81 7.67 -14.92 -2.08
CA TYR A 81 6.39 -14.49 -1.48
C TYR A 81 6.53 -13.26 -0.57
N ALA A 82 7.68 -13.10 0.11
CA ALA A 82 7.92 -11.93 0.96
C ALA A 82 7.85 -10.63 0.14
N ASP A 83 8.44 -10.62 -1.06
CA ASP A 83 8.48 -9.43 -1.92
C ASP A 83 7.07 -9.05 -2.37
N PHE A 84 6.25 -10.01 -2.76
CA PHE A 84 4.85 -9.76 -3.14
C PHE A 84 4.00 -9.26 -1.97
N ARG A 85 4.26 -9.75 -0.74
CA ARG A 85 3.52 -9.30 0.44
C ARG A 85 3.85 -7.88 0.83
N VAL A 86 5.11 -7.47 0.74
CA VAL A 86 5.52 -6.09 1.05
C VAL A 86 5.12 -5.13 -0.07
N ALA A 87 5.13 -5.58 -1.33
CA ALA A 87 4.80 -4.74 -2.47
C ALA A 87 3.31 -4.66 -2.82
N CYS A 88 2.41 -5.30 -2.09
CA CYS A 88 1.01 -5.48 -2.51
C CYS A 88 0.28 -4.16 -2.84
N VAL A 89 0.56 -3.07 -2.13
CA VAL A 89 -0.04 -1.74 -2.34
C VAL A 89 0.88 -0.74 -3.03
N LEU A 90 2.16 -1.07 -3.18
CA LEU A 90 3.15 -0.17 -3.78
C LEU A 90 2.91 0.17 -5.27
N PRO A 91 2.28 -0.68 -6.10
CA PRO A 91 1.84 -0.29 -7.44
C PRO A 91 0.92 0.95 -7.48
N PHE A 92 0.27 1.28 -6.35
CA PHE A 92 -0.58 2.45 -6.17
C PHE A 92 0.07 3.53 -5.30
N ALA A 93 1.38 3.45 -5.02
CA ALA A 93 2.07 4.37 -4.14
C ALA A 93 1.97 5.84 -4.58
N GLU A 94 2.02 6.10 -5.89
CA GLU A 94 1.82 7.44 -6.46
C GLU A 94 0.41 7.97 -6.15
N LEU A 95 -0.62 7.15 -6.39
CA LEU A 95 -2.02 7.49 -6.09
C LEU A 95 -2.26 7.67 -4.59
N ALA A 96 -1.58 6.88 -3.76
CA ALA A 96 -1.63 6.99 -2.31
C ALA A 96 -0.74 8.13 -1.76
N GLY A 97 0.08 8.77 -2.59
CA GLY A 97 1.05 9.80 -2.17
C GLY A 97 2.05 9.28 -1.13
N LEU A 98 2.56 8.06 -1.32
CA LEU A 98 3.62 7.49 -0.48
C LEU A 98 4.99 8.01 -0.93
N PRO A 99 5.87 8.43 0.00
CA PRO A 99 7.17 9.01 -0.33
C PRO A 99 8.21 7.93 -0.65
N LEU A 100 7.99 7.14 -1.71
CA LEU A 100 8.95 6.11 -2.13
C LEU A 100 10.26 6.69 -2.67
N ALA A 101 10.22 7.89 -3.26
CA ALA A 101 11.39 8.57 -3.83
C ALA A 101 12.47 8.91 -2.78
N ASP A 102 12.10 8.97 -1.49
CA ASP A 102 13.05 9.23 -0.40
C ASP A 102 13.92 7.99 -0.08
N PHE A 103 13.57 6.82 -0.63
CA PHE A 103 14.21 5.54 -0.35
C PHE A 103 14.70 4.88 -1.64
N SER A 104 15.90 5.28 -2.09
CA SER A 104 16.46 4.90 -3.39
C SER A 104 16.52 3.38 -3.65
N ARG A 105 16.81 2.56 -2.63
CA ARG A 105 16.93 1.11 -2.79
C ARG A 105 15.56 0.46 -2.77
N VAL A 106 14.63 0.96 -1.96
CA VAL A 106 13.21 0.55 -2.01
C VAL A 106 12.61 0.88 -3.37
N GLU A 107 12.87 2.07 -3.90
CA GLU A 107 12.42 2.47 -5.23
C GLU A 107 13.00 1.54 -6.32
N ALA A 108 14.31 1.26 -6.28
CA ALA A 108 14.94 0.34 -7.22
C ALA A 108 14.40 -1.09 -7.12
N TRP A 109 14.17 -1.60 -5.90
CA TRP A 109 13.55 -2.91 -5.67
C TRP A 109 12.11 -2.96 -6.20
N HIS A 110 11.32 -1.92 -5.93
CA HIS A 110 9.97 -1.80 -6.45
C HIS A 110 9.97 -1.76 -7.98
N ALA A 111 10.86 -0.99 -8.61
CA ALA A 111 11.01 -0.94 -10.06
C ALA A 111 11.27 -2.35 -10.66
N ARG A 112 12.18 -3.13 -10.04
CA ARG A 112 12.44 -4.53 -10.46
C ARG A 112 11.20 -5.41 -10.34
N LEU A 113 10.40 -5.27 -9.28
CA LEU A 113 9.13 -5.99 -9.16
C LEU A 113 8.16 -5.62 -10.29
N MET A 114 8.12 -4.35 -10.68
CA MET A 114 7.23 -3.88 -11.75
C MET A 114 7.63 -4.38 -13.16
N GLU A 115 8.86 -4.87 -13.33
CA GLU A 115 9.30 -5.54 -14.55
C GLU A 115 8.75 -6.98 -14.68
N ILE A 116 8.31 -7.59 -13.58
CA ILE A 116 7.80 -8.97 -13.59
C ILE A 116 6.48 -9.04 -14.42
N PRO A 117 6.42 -9.89 -15.46
CA PRO A 117 5.28 -9.91 -16.38
C PRO A 117 3.92 -10.21 -15.75
N SER A 118 3.86 -10.96 -14.65
CA SER A 118 2.63 -11.25 -13.92
C SER A 118 2.12 -10.02 -13.16
N ILE A 119 3.02 -9.28 -12.48
CA ILE A 119 2.69 -8.04 -11.78
C ILE A 119 2.21 -6.97 -12.76
N ARG A 120 2.93 -6.78 -13.87
CA ARG A 120 2.57 -5.81 -14.90
C ARG A 120 1.17 -6.06 -15.48
N ARG A 121 0.76 -7.33 -15.59
CA ARG A 121 -0.58 -7.71 -16.02
C ARG A 121 -1.63 -7.42 -14.94
N ALA A 122 -1.35 -7.77 -13.69
CA ALA A 122 -2.26 -7.52 -12.57
C ALA A 122 -2.60 -6.03 -12.38
N ARG A 123 -1.66 -5.11 -12.66
CA ARG A 123 -1.91 -3.66 -12.56
C ARG A 123 -2.81 -3.08 -13.68
N ARG A 124 -2.90 -3.79 -14.81
CA ARG A 124 -3.66 -3.32 -15.99
C ARG A 124 -5.10 -3.83 -16.03
N ALA A 125 -5.43 -4.84 -15.22
CA ALA A 125 -6.75 -5.46 -15.14
C ALA A 125 -7.63 -4.70 -14.14
#